data_AF-A0A349HT95-F1
#
_entry.id   AF-A0A349HT95-F1
#
_cell.length_a   1.000
_cell.length_b   1.000
_cell.length_c   1.000
_cell.angle_alpha   90.00
_cell.angle_beta   90.00
_cell.angle_gamma   90.00
#
_symmetry.space_group_name_H-M   'P 1'
#
loop_
_entity.id
_entity.type
_entity.pdbx_description
1 polymer ?
#
loop_
_entity_poly.entity_id
_entity_poly.type
_entity_poly.pdbx_seq_one_letter_code
_entity_poly.pdbx_strand_id
1 'polypeptide(L)'
;MSVKYENPLCKRYASSEMQFIFSDDNKFSTWRRLWIALAESQKELGLDITQNQIDEMICNAKNINYEAANKYEAEVRHDVMAHILAYGEQCPAAKPIIHLGATSCYVGDNTDIILMRSAMLLI
;
A
#
# COMPACT_ATOMS: atom_id res chain seq x y z
N MET A 1 -30.50 8.14 -3.80
CA MET A 1 -30.16 8.54 -5.17
C MET A 1 -28.95 9.46 -5.06
N SER A 2 -27.89 9.21 -5.84
CA SER A 2 -26.65 10.01 -5.83
C SER A 2 -26.68 11.01 -6.99
N VAL A 3 -26.10 12.18 -6.80
CA VAL A 3 -25.89 13.17 -7.86
C VAL A 3 -24.67 12.86 -8.73
N LYS A 4 -23.87 11.85 -8.35
CA LYS A 4 -22.71 11.36 -9.09
C LYS A 4 -22.96 9.94 -9.60
N TYR A 5 -22.28 9.57 -10.69
CA TYR A 5 -22.26 8.19 -11.17
C TYR A 5 -21.76 7.25 -10.07
N GLU A 6 -22.41 6.09 -9.96
CA GLU A 6 -22.01 5.00 -9.06
C GLU A 6 -21.92 3.71 -9.87
N ASN A 7 -20.84 2.96 -9.71
CA ASN A 7 -20.70 1.69 -10.38
C ASN A 7 -21.69 0.66 -9.79
N PRO A 8 -22.62 0.08 -10.58
CA PRO A 8 -23.61 -0.86 -10.07
C PRO A 8 -22.97 -2.16 -9.55
N LEU A 9 -21.75 -2.51 -9.99
CA LEU A 9 -21.00 -3.63 -9.42
C LEU A 9 -20.78 -3.42 -7.92
N CYS A 10 -20.30 -2.25 -7.50
CA CYS A 10 -20.06 -1.95 -6.08
C CYS A 10 -21.37 -1.76 -5.29
N LYS A 11 -22.40 -1.19 -5.92
CA LYS A 11 -23.64 -0.84 -5.20
C LYS A 11 -24.62 -2.01 -5.03
N ARG A 12 -24.67 -2.93 -6.00
CA ARG A 12 -25.77 -3.90 -6.10
C ARG A 12 -25.33 -5.34 -6.33
N TYR A 13 -24.26 -5.56 -7.08
CA TYR A 13 -23.99 -6.90 -7.64
C TYR A 13 -22.85 -7.66 -6.97
N ALA A 14 -21.71 -7.02 -6.70
CA ALA A 14 -20.55 -7.68 -6.12
C ALA A 14 -20.72 -7.82 -4.59
N SER A 15 -20.23 -8.94 -4.05
CA SER A 15 -20.22 -9.17 -2.59
C SER A 15 -19.27 -8.20 -1.88
N SER A 16 -19.45 -8.02 -0.56
CA SER A 16 -18.58 -7.18 0.28
C SER A 16 -17.12 -7.63 0.22
N GLU A 17 -16.87 -8.93 0.13
CA GLU A 17 -15.53 -9.51 0.11
C GLU A 17 -14.82 -9.16 -1.19
N MET A 18 -15.49 -9.30 -2.34
CA MET A 18 -14.91 -8.94 -3.64
C MET A 18 -14.64 -7.44 -3.74
N GLN A 19 -15.54 -6.61 -3.20
CA GLN A 19 -15.33 -5.16 -3.14
C GLN A 19 -14.14 -4.78 -2.27
N PHE A 20 -13.96 -5.45 -1.12
CA PHE A 20 -12.82 -5.22 -0.26
C PHE A 20 -11.50 -5.63 -0.95
N ILE A 21 -11.46 -6.76 -1.65
CA ILE A 21 -10.26 -7.22 -2.37
C ILE A 21 -9.72 -6.10 -3.29
N PHE A 22 -10.59 -5.44 -4.04
CA PHE A 22 -10.22 -4.37 -4.97
C PHE A 22 -10.36 -2.94 -4.39
N SER A 23 -10.46 -2.81 -3.06
CA SER A 23 -10.52 -1.50 -2.41
C SER A 23 -9.16 -0.84 -2.29
N ASP A 24 -9.15 0.50 -2.21
CA ASP A 24 -7.95 1.29 -1.92
C ASP A 24 -7.29 0.87 -0.60
N ASP A 25 -8.11 0.59 0.43
CA ASP A 25 -7.63 0.15 1.74
C ASP A 25 -6.82 -1.15 1.64
N ASN A 26 -7.32 -2.13 0.88
CA ASN A 26 -6.61 -3.38 0.67
C ASN A 26 -5.38 -3.20 -0.24
N LYS A 27 -5.47 -2.35 -1.27
CA LYS A 27 -4.33 -2.02 -2.16
C LYS A 27 -3.18 -1.39 -1.35
N PHE A 28 -3.43 -0.30 -0.63
CA PHE A 28 -2.39 0.48 0.02
C PHE A 28 -1.86 -0.17 1.31
N SER A 29 -2.69 -0.95 2.03
CA SER A 29 -2.17 -1.81 3.10
C SER A 29 -1.31 -2.96 2.54
N THR A 30 -1.63 -3.47 1.35
CA THR A 30 -0.76 -4.44 0.65
C THR A 30 0.56 -3.80 0.20
N TRP A 31 0.57 -2.55 -0.27
CA TRP A 31 1.81 -1.82 -0.57
C TRP A 31 2.71 -1.70 0.67
N ARG A 32 2.14 -1.32 1.81
CA ARG A 32 2.88 -1.26 3.08
C ARG A 32 3.43 -2.62 3.49
N ARG A 33 2.65 -3.69 3.34
CA ARG A 33 3.10 -5.07 3.58
C ARG A 33 4.27 -5.48 2.67
N LEU A 34 4.23 -5.10 1.39
CA LEU A 34 5.33 -5.36 0.46
C LEU A 34 6.59 -4.58 0.86
N TRP A 35 6.48 -3.29 1.20
CA TRP A 35 7.65 -2.53 1.69
C TRP A 35 8.23 -3.10 2.99
N ILE A 36 7.40 -3.62 3.90
CA ILE A 36 7.86 -4.33 5.10
C ILE A 36 8.64 -5.58 4.69
N ALA A 37 8.08 -6.42 3.83
CA ALA A 37 8.75 -7.64 3.34
C ALA A 37 10.07 -7.33 2.62
N LEU A 38 10.13 -6.22 1.87
CA LEU A 38 11.36 -5.72 1.24
C LEU A 38 12.41 -5.39 2.30
N ALA A 39 12.05 -4.59 3.31
CA ALA A 39 12.95 -4.18 4.37
C ALA A 39 13.45 -5.37 5.22
N GLU A 40 12.57 -6.31 5.55
CA GLU A 40 12.91 -7.56 6.23
C GLU A 40 13.91 -8.39 5.42
N SER A 41 13.65 -8.57 4.13
CA SER A 41 14.53 -9.34 3.23
C SER A 41 15.89 -8.65 3.06
N GLN A 42 15.89 -7.33 2.90
CA GLN A 42 17.13 -6.55 2.77
C GLN A 42 17.98 -6.59 4.03
N LYS A 43 17.35 -6.54 5.21
CA LYS A 43 18.02 -6.74 6.49
C LYS A 43 18.63 -8.13 6.60
N GLU A 44 17.89 -9.18 6.22
CA GLU A 44 18.38 -10.57 6.22
C GLU A 44 19.61 -10.72 5.30
N LEU A 45 19.63 -10.01 4.18
CA LEU A 45 20.75 -9.97 3.23
C LEU A 45 21.91 -9.05 3.67
N GLY A 46 21.81 -8.40 4.83
CA GLY A 46 22.91 -7.64 5.45
C GLY A 46 22.96 -6.15 5.13
N LEU A 47 21.90 -5.54 4.57
CA LEU A 47 21.78 -4.08 4.53
C LEU A 47 21.58 -3.52 5.94
N ASP A 48 22.07 -2.29 6.16
CA ASP A 48 21.96 -1.58 7.43
C ASP A 48 20.52 -1.08 7.69
N ILE A 49 19.67 -2.03 8.07
CA ILE A 49 18.27 -1.83 8.41
C ILE A 49 18.04 -2.34 9.83
N THR A 50 17.62 -1.45 10.72
CA THR A 50 17.38 -1.79 12.12
C THR A 50 16.04 -2.47 12.32
N GLN A 51 15.91 -3.29 13.38
CA GLN A 51 14.60 -3.87 13.73
C GLN A 51 13.58 -2.77 14.06
N ASN A 52 14.02 -1.69 14.72
CA ASN A 52 13.15 -0.57 15.08
C ASN A 52 12.49 0.09 13.85
N GLN A 53 13.21 0.21 12.72
CA GLN A 53 12.63 0.72 11.48
C GLN A 53 11.51 -0.19 10.95
N ILE A 54 11.75 -1.50 10.95
CA ILE A 54 10.78 -2.50 10.50
C ILE A 54 9.56 -2.52 11.43
N ASP A 55 9.77 -2.49 12.75
CA ASP A 55 8.69 -2.48 13.75
C ASP A 55 7.81 -1.24 13.62
N GLU A 56 8.40 -0.07 13.34
CA GLU A 56 7.67 1.17 13.10
C GLU A 56 6.78 1.08 11.85
N MET A 57 7.29 0.45 10.77
CA MET A 57 6.51 0.16 9.58
C MET A 57 5.34 -0.80 9.93
N ILE A 58 5.61 -1.92 10.60
CA ILE A 58 4.58 -2.91 10.97
C ILE A 58 3.46 -2.26 11.79
N CYS A 59 3.81 -1.43 12.78
CA CYS A 59 2.84 -0.71 13.63
C CYS A 59 1.88 0.17 12.80
N ASN A 60 2.34 0.71 11.69
CA ASN A 60 1.56 1.59 10.82
C ASN A 60 1.05 0.89 9.54
N ALA A 61 1.22 -0.42 9.38
CA ALA A 61 0.90 -1.12 8.12
C ALA A 61 -0.57 -0.95 7.66
N LYS A 62 -1.50 -0.82 8.61
CA LYS A 62 -2.95 -0.65 8.33
C LYS A 62 -3.45 0.78 8.55
N ASN A 63 -2.61 1.70 9.01
CA ASN A 63 -2.99 3.06 9.37
C ASN A 63 -2.75 4.02 8.19
N ILE A 64 -3.55 3.93 7.12
CA ILE A 64 -3.32 4.71 5.90
C ILE A 64 -3.74 6.17 6.10
N ASN A 65 -2.78 7.11 6.03
CA ASN A 65 -3.02 8.55 6.09
C ASN A 65 -3.36 9.12 4.70
N TYR A 66 -4.57 8.85 4.22
CA TYR A 66 -5.04 9.27 2.89
C TYR A 66 -4.93 10.77 2.62
N GLU A 67 -5.14 11.62 3.62
CA GLU A 67 -5.00 13.08 3.44
C GLU A 67 -3.57 13.47 3.05
N ALA A 68 -2.57 12.86 3.67
CA ALA A 68 -1.16 13.09 3.33
C ALA A 68 -0.83 12.50 1.96
N ALA A 69 -1.31 11.29 1.66
CA ALA A 69 -1.12 10.68 0.34
C ALA A 69 -1.71 11.55 -0.78
N ASN A 70 -2.95 12.01 -0.63
CA ASN A 70 -3.60 12.89 -1.62
C ASN A 70 -2.86 14.23 -1.79
N LYS A 71 -2.38 14.82 -0.69
CA LYS A 71 -1.57 16.04 -0.73
C LYS A 71 -0.29 15.82 -1.52
N TYR A 72 0.46 14.77 -1.18
CA TYR A 72 1.71 14.48 -1.86
C TYR A 72 1.48 14.08 -3.33
N GLU A 73 0.42 13.36 -3.65
CA GLU A 73 0.10 12.99 -5.03
C GLU A 73 -0.18 14.23 -5.87
N ALA A 74 -0.87 15.25 -5.34
CA ALA A 74 -1.07 16.52 -6.02
C ALA A 74 0.26 17.26 -6.28
N GLU A 75 1.24 17.14 -5.38
CA GLU A 75 2.56 17.76 -5.50
C GLU A 75 3.48 17.01 -6.48
N VAL A 76 3.64 15.70 -6.29
CA VAL A 76 4.62 14.87 -7.03
C VAL A 76 4.05 14.23 -8.29
N ARG A 77 2.72 14.26 -8.46
CA ARG A 77 1.97 13.69 -9.59
C ARG A 77 2.26 12.20 -9.83
N HIS A 78 2.50 11.47 -8.74
CA HIS A 78 2.81 10.05 -8.75
C HIS A 78 2.34 9.39 -7.45
N ASP A 79 1.38 8.48 -7.55
CA ASP A 79 0.73 7.79 -6.43
C ASP A 79 1.70 6.98 -5.55
N VAL A 80 2.59 6.16 -6.13
CA VAL A 80 3.59 5.40 -5.37
C VAL A 80 4.49 6.33 -4.57
N MET A 81 5.01 7.39 -5.20
CA MET A 81 5.86 8.35 -4.50
C MET A 81 5.09 9.08 -3.39
N ALA A 82 3.82 9.40 -3.63
CA ALA A 82 2.97 10.01 -2.62
C ALA A 82 2.76 9.09 -1.41
N HIS A 83 2.52 7.80 -1.64
CA HIS A 83 2.37 6.82 -0.56
C HIS A 83 3.68 6.52 0.17
N ILE A 84 4.85 6.59 -0.50
CA ILE A 84 6.16 6.51 0.14
C ILE A 84 6.35 7.69 1.11
N LEU A 85 6.08 8.91 0.64
CA LEU A 85 6.20 10.12 1.45
C LEU A 85 5.23 10.11 2.64
N ALA A 86 3.96 9.78 2.38
CA ALA A 86 2.92 9.68 3.40
C ALA A 86 3.25 8.62 4.46
N TYR A 87 3.76 7.45 4.05
CA TYR A 87 4.15 6.41 5.00
C TYR A 87 5.40 6.79 5.80
N GLY A 88 6.35 7.48 5.16
CA GLY A 88 7.53 8.03 5.83
C GLY A 88 7.22 9.14 6.84
N GLU A 89 6.09 9.85 6.72
CA GLU A 89 5.64 10.77 7.77
C GLU A 89 5.19 10.03 9.04
N GLN A 90 4.54 8.87 8.88
CA GLN A 90 4.12 8.02 10.00
C GLN A 90 5.25 7.15 10.55
N CYS A 91 6.29 6.92 9.74
CA CYS A 91 7.46 6.13 10.10
C CYS A 91 8.77 6.93 9.93
N PRO A 92 9.05 7.95 10.78
CA PRO A 92 10.23 8.79 10.63
C PRO A 92 11.56 8.03 10.68
N ALA A 93 11.67 6.96 11.48
CA ALA A 93 12.89 6.16 11.55
C ALA A 93 13.07 5.33 10.28
N ALA A 94 11.98 4.77 9.75
CA ALA A 94 11.99 3.93 8.55
C ALA A 94 12.01 4.72 7.23
N LYS A 95 11.66 6.01 7.23
CA LYS A 95 11.62 6.87 6.05
C LYS A 95 12.78 6.68 5.05
N PRO A 96 14.07 6.62 5.44
CA PRO A 96 15.17 6.45 4.49
C PRO A 96 15.26 5.08 3.82
N ILE A 97 14.55 4.06 4.33
CA ILE A 97 14.61 2.68 3.81
C ILE A 97 13.33 2.25 3.08
N ILE A 98 12.25 3.02 3.19
CA ILE A 98 10.99 2.70 2.48
C ILE A 98 11.26 2.75 0.98
N HIS A 99 10.97 1.64 0.29
CA HIS A 99 11.17 1.47 -1.16
C HIS A 99 12.63 1.44 -1.63
N LEU A 100 13.59 1.21 -0.72
CA LEU A 100 15.02 1.20 -1.04
C LEU A 100 15.34 0.24 -2.19
N GLY A 101 15.88 0.77 -3.30
CA GLY A 101 16.32 -0.01 -4.46
C GLY A 101 15.19 -0.59 -5.34
N ALA A 102 13.93 -0.30 -5.04
CA ALA A 102 12.79 -0.76 -5.82
C ALA A 102 12.30 0.31 -6.82
N THR A 103 11.43 -0.10 -7.74
CA THR A 103 10.68 0.78 -8.66
C THR A 103 9.17 0.65 -8.39
N SER A 104 8.35 1.54 -8.93
CA SER A 104 6.89 1.56 -8.71
C SER A 104 6.18 0.22 -8.92
N CYS A 105 6.58 -0.54 -9.95
CA CYS A 105 6.03 -1.87 -10.24
C CYS A 105 6.30 -2.90 -9.13
N TYR A 106 7.29 -2.68 -8.25
CA TYR A 106 7.48 -3.54 -7.08
C TYR A 106 6.22 -3.59 -6.21
N VAL A 107 5.55 -2.46 -5.98
CA VAL A 107 4.30 -2.43 -5.21
C VAL A 107 3.06 -2.51 -6.09
N GLY A 108 3.06 -1.89 -7.27
CA GLY A 108 1.93 -1.93 -8.20
C GLY A 108 1.61 -3.36 -8.63
N ASP A 109 2.47 -3.94 -9.45
CA ASP A 109 2.24 -5.23 -10.10
C ASP A 109 2.14 -6.39 -9.10
N ASN A 110 2.99 -6.44 -8.07
CA ASN A 110 2.90 -7.50 -7.06
C ASN A 110 1.58 -7.42 -6.26
N THR A 111 1.09 -6.21 -5.99
CA THR A 111 -0.23 -6.05 -5.35
C THR A 111 -1.32 -6.54 -6.27
N ASP A 112 -1.31 -6.13 -7.54
CA ASP A 112 -2.31 -6.58 -8.52
C ASP A 112 -2.37 -8.10 -8.62
N ILE A 113 -1.23 -8.79 -8.68
CA ILE A 113 -1.17 -10.26 -8.67
C ILE A 113 -1.79 -10.84 -7.38
N ILE A 114 -1.49 -10.26 -6.21
CA ILE A 114 -2.06 -10.69 -4.92
C ILE A 114 -3.58 -10.49 -4.91
N LEU A 115 -4.08 -9.36 -5.41
CA LEU A 115 -5.52 -9.07 -5.47
C LEU A 115 -6.23 -10.01 -6.44
N MET A 116 -5.68 -10.20 -7.64
CA MET A 116 -6.20 -11.14 -8.64
C MET A 116 -6.25 -12.58 -8.11
N ARG A 117 -5.19 -13.04 -7.45
CA ARG A 117 -5.16 -14.35 -6.79
C ARG A 117 -6.25 -14.45 -5.71
N SER A 118 -6.41 -13.42 -4.89
CA SER A 118 -7.42 -13.41 -3.83
C SER A 118 -8.84 -13.46 -4.40
N ALA A 119 -9.09 -12.73 -5.49
CA ALA A 119 -10.37 -12.75 -6.19
C ALA A 119 -10.66 -14.14 -6.80
N MET A 120 -9.65 -14.79 -7.40
CA MET A 120 -9.79 -16.15 -7.94
C MET A 120 -10.04 -17.22 -6.86
N LEU A 121 -9.62 -17.00 -5.62
CA LEU A 121 -9.86 -17.92 -4.51
C LEU A 121 -11.20 -17.68 -3.80
N LEU A 122 -11.84 -16.54 -4.04
CA LEU A 122 -13.15 -16.21 -3.47
C LEU A 122 -14.30 -16.90 -4.23
N ILE A 123 -14.07 -17.26 -5.49
CA ILE A 123 -15.01 -17.99 -6.36
C ILE A 123 -14.83 -19.50 -6.23
#